data_AF-A0A835RH31-F1
#
_entry.id   AF-A0A835RH31-F1
#
_cell.length_a   1.000
_cell.length_b   1.000
_cell.length_c   1.000
_cell.angle_alpha   90.00
_cell.angle_beta   90.00
_cell.angle_gamma   90.00
#
_symmetry.space_group_name_H-M   'P 1'
#
loop_
_entity.id
_entity.type
_entity.pdbx_description
1 polymer ?
#
loop_
_entity_poly.entity_id
_entity_poly.type
_entity_poly.pdbx_seq_one_letter_code
_entity_poly.pdbx_strand_id
1 'polypeptide(L)'
;MVFSKWCCFTQEGDEDGQPIDLDGSNLPAGGYNDGEYWIDLPDDDRSDQLKLGSIHSSELYVHVKPALGGTFTDIVMWVLLLQWSCNTQGWFAEYLSQKIGQHVGDWEHFTLRISNFTGELCAIFFSQHSGGEWVNASNLEYIEGNRAIIYSSKSGHASFPHPGTYLQGSDKLGVGVRNDAARSKFYVDSSVHYQIIAAEYKG
;
A
#
# COMPACT_ATOMS: atom_id res chain seq x y z
N MET A 1 13.48 -10.03 3.59
CA MET A 1 12.86 -9.08 2.65
C MET A 1 11.44 -9.58 2.37
N VAL A 2 10.47 -8.68 2.29
CA VAL A 2 9.03 -9.00 2.28
C VAL A 2 8.62 -9.94 1.14
N PHE A 3 9.28 -9.86 -0.01
CA PHE A 3 8.97 -10.64 -1.21
C PHE A 3 9.34 -12.13 -1.13
N SER A 4 10.34 -12.51 -0.34
CA SER A 4 10.81 -13.91 -0.20
C SER A 4 9.74 -14.92 0.22
N LYS A 5 8.62 -14.44 0.81
CA LYS A 5 7.50 -15.27 1.24
C LYS A 5 6.40 -15.41 0.20
N TRP A 6 6.33 -14.50 -0.78
CA TRP A 6 5.12 -14.26 -1.55
C TRP A 6 5.33 -14.17 -3.06
N CYS A 7 6.56 -13.94 -3.51
CA CYS A 7 6.88 -13.75 -4.91
C CYS A 7 8.14 -14.52 -5.32
N CYS A 8 8.23 -14.77 -6.62
CA CYS A 8 9.42 -15.27 -7.30
C CYS A 8 10.04 -14.16 -8.14
N PHE A 9 11.34 -14.32 -8.39
CA PHE A 9 12.11 -13.53 -9.34
C PHE A 9 12.20 -14.28 -10.65
N THR A 10 11.91 -13.60 -11.75
CA THR A 10 11.92 -14.19 -13.09
C THR A 10 12.82 -13.38 -14.01
N GLN A 11 13.59 -14.08 -14.84
CA GLN A 11 14.44 -13.53 -15.88
C GLN A 11 13.88 -13.92 -17.27
N GLU A 12 14.06 -13.04 -18.26
CA GLU A 12 13.68 -13.33 -19.64
C GLU A 12 14.36 -14.62 -20.15
N GLY A 13 13.53 -15.58 -20.58
CA GLY A 13 13.99 -16.89 -21.07
C GLY A 13 13.96 -18.01 -20.04
N ASP A 14 13.74 -17.71 -18.76
CA ASP A 14 13.46 -18.74 -17.74
C ASP A 14 12.00 -19.17 -17.82
N GLU A 15 11.76 -20.48 -17.80
CA GLU A 15 10.41 -21.05 -17.78
C GLU A 15 9.78 -20.97 -16.38
N ASP A 16 10.59 -20.96 -15.32
CA ASP A 16 10.16 -20.99 -13.92
C ASP A 16 10.78 -19.87 -13.08
N GLY A 17 9.95 -19.15 -12.32
CA GLY A 17 10.40 -18.13 -11.37
C GLY A 17 11.17 -18.71 -10.17
N GLN A 18 12.28 -18.09 -9.81
CA GLN A 18 13.14 -18.50 -8.69
C GLN A 18 12.70 -17.86 -7.36
N PRO A 19 12.84 -18.57 -6.22
CA PRO A 19 12.59 -17.97 -4.91
C PRO A 19 13.49 -16.76 -4.65
N ILE A 20 12.95 -15.69 -4.09
CA ILE A 20 13.74 -14.51 -3.70
C ILE A 20 14.44 -14.75 -2.37
N ASP A 21 15.75 -14.51 -2.31
CA ASP A 21 16.55 -14.65 -1.10
C ASP A 21 16.08 -13.68 -0.01
N LEU A 22 16.25 -14.08 1.26
CA LEU A 22 15.78 -13.27 2.39
C LEU A 22 16.46 -11.89 2.47
N ASP A 23 17.70 -11.77 2.02
CA ASP A 23 18.46 -10.52 1.92
C ASP A 23 18.35 -9.88 0.53
N GLY A 24 17.61 -10.51 -0.39
CA GLY A 24 17.48 -10.07 -1.78
C GLY A 24 18.76 -10.21 -2.59
N SER A 25 19.71 -11.07 -2.18
CA SER A 25 21.00 -11.21 -2.85
C SER A 25 20.92 -11.64 -4.32
N ASN A 26 19.84 -12.32 -4.68
CA ASN A 26 19.56 -12.75 -6.05
C ASN A 26 18.75 -11.75 -6.88
N LEU A 27 18.46 -10.55 -6.36
CA LEU A 27 17.82 -9.48 -7.11
C LEU A 27 18.85 -8.57 -7.81
N PRO A 28 18.52 -8.00 -8.98
CA PRO A 28 19.39 -7.06 -9.68
C PRO A 28 19.72 -5.85 -8.81
N ALA A 29 21.01 -5.59 -8.60
CA ALA A 29 21.50 -4.45 -7.83
C ALA A 29 21.97 -3.32 -8.76
N GLY A 30 21.04 -2.46 -9.18
CA GLY A 30 21.30 -1.31 -10.05
C GLY A 30 20.95 -1.56 -11.53
N GLY A 31 21.37 -0.65 -12.43
CA GLY A 31 21.06 -0.70 -13.86
C GLY A 31 19.96 0.27 -14.30
N TYR A 32 19.42 0.05 -15.49
CA TYR A 32 18.26 0.76 -16.04
C TYR A 32 17.14 -0.24 -16.30
N ASN A 33 15.90 0.23 -16.41
CA ASN A 33 14.77 -0.64 -16.71
C ASN A 33 14.83 -1.09 -18.18
N ASP A 34 15.34 -2.30 -18.41
CA ASP A 34 15.46 -2.98 -19.71
C ASP A 34 14.35 -4.00 -19.97
N GLY A 35 13.59 -4.37 -18.93
CA GLY A 35 12.49 -5.32 -19.00
C GLY A 35 12.92 -6.80 -18.92
N GLU A 36 14.20 -7.09 -18.69
CA GLU A 36 14.73 -8.47 -18.66
C GLU A 36 14.39 -9.22 -17.36
N TYR A 37 13.97 -8.49 -16.31
CA TYR A 37 13.73 -9.06 -14.98
C TYR A 37 12.45 -8.52 -14.36
N TRP A 38 11.67 -9.39 -13.72
CA TRP A 38 10.46 -9.00 -12.99
C TRP A 38 10.22 -9.88 -11.77
N ILE A 39 9.35 -9.40 -10.88
CA ILE A 39 8.85 -10.15 -9.74
C ILE A 39 7.43 -10.61 -10.09
N ASP A 40 7.17 -11.90 -9.92
CA ASP A 40 5.86 -12.50 -10.20
C ASP A 40 5.41 -13.41 -9.05
N LEU A 41 4.17 -13.88 -9.12
CA LEU A 41 3.71 -14.97 -8.26
C LEU A 41 4.37 -16.29 -8.69
N PRO A 42 4.54 -17.25 -7.77
CA PRO A 42 4.92 -18.61 -8.14
C PRO A 42 3.91 -19.20 -9.13
N ASP A 43 4.35 -19.98 -10.13
CA ASP A 43 3.46 -20.65 -11.10
C ASP A 43 2.91 -21.99 -10.59
N ASP A 44 2.69 -22.10 -9.28
CA ASP A 44 2.15 -23.30 -8.64
C ASP A 44 0.83 -23.03 -7.93
N ASP A 45 0.26 -24.07 -7.31
CA ASP A 45 -1.02 -24.02 -6.59
C ASP A 45 -1.03 -22.98 -5.44
N ARG A 46 0.13 -22.45 -5.02
CA ARG A 46 0.20 -21.36 -4.04
C ARG A 46 -0.28 -20.05 -4.64
N SER A 47 -0.12 -19.82 -5.94
CA SER A 47 -0.44 -18.56 -6.61
C SER A 47 -1.85 -18.05 -6.31
N ASP A 48 -2.84 -18.95 -6.37
CA ASP A 48 -4.24 -18.60 -6.12
C ASP A 48 -4.51 -18.32 -4.64
N GLN A 49 -3.83 -19.02 -3.73
CA GLN A 49 -3.92 -18.72 -2.30
C GLN A 49 -3.26 -17.38 -1.96
N LEU A 50 -2.16 -17.06 -2.63
CA LEU A 50 -1.45 -15.80 -2.49
C LEU A 50 -2.27 -14.62 -2.99
N LYS A 51 -2.93 -14.76 -4.14
CA LYS A 51 -3.86 -13.76 -4.70
C LYS A 51 -5.01 -13.42 -3.76
N LEU A 52 -5.51 -14.41 -3.01
CA LEU A 52 -6.58 -14.18 -2.03
C LEU A 52 -6.12 -13.39 -0.80
N GLY A 53 -4.82 -13.50 -0.47
CA GLY A 53 -4.24 -12.91 0.73
C GLY A 53 -4.85 -13.46 2.03
N SER A 54 -4.36 -12.96 3.16
CA SER A 54 -4.94 -13.26 4.47
C SER A 54 -4.76 -12.09 5.41
N ILE A 55 -5.88 -11.56 5.89
CA ILE A 55 -5.93 -10.47 6.88
C ILE A 55 -5.34 -10.93 8.21
N HIS A 56 -5.44 -12.22 8.56
CA HIS A 56 -4.90 -12.74 9.81
C HIS A 56 -3.36 -12.74 9.83
N SER A 57 -2.73 -12.92 8.66
CA SER A 57 -1.26 -12.90 8.53
C SER A 57 -0.72 -11.58 8.00
N SER A 58 -1.55 -10.53 7.91
CA SER A 58 -1.11 -9.23 7.42
C SER A 58 -0.12 -8.63 8.42
N GLU A 59 1.00 -8.14 7.90
CA GLU A 59 2.05 -7.49 8.68
C GLU A 59 2.35 -6.13 8.06
N LEU A 60 2.43 -5.09 8.89
CA LEU A 60 2.81 -3.75 8.44
C LEU A 60 4.29 -3.50 8.68
N TYR A 61 4.93 -2.77 7.78
CA TYR A 61 6.33 -2.40 7.88
C TYR A 61 6.46 -0.93 8.25
N VAL A 62 7.17 -0.65 9.34
CA VAL A 62 7.20 0.66 9.97
C VAL A 62 8.54 1.31 9.74
N HIS A 63 8.49 2.52 9.16
CA HIS A 63 9.63 3.42 9.06
C HIS A 63 9.36 4.67 9.90
N VAL A 64 10.17 4.87 10.93
CA VAL A 64 10.10 6.05 11.81
C VAL A 64 11.16 7.07 11.41
N LYS A 65 10.75 8.30 11.09
CA LYS A 65 11.67 9.37 10.66
C LYS A 65 11.32 10.72 11.27
N PRO A 66 12.32 11.61 11.50
CA PRO A 66 12.05 12.98 11.89
C PRO A 66 11.34 13.73 10.75
N ALA A 67 10.44 14.62 11.11
CA ALA A 67 9.70 15.46 10.18
C ALA A 67 9.74 16.93 10.62
N LEU A 68 9.58 17.83 9.64
CA LEU A 68 9.50 19.29 9.86
C LEU A 68 10.62 19.80 10.78
N GLY A 69 11.87 19.51 10.43
CA GLY A 69 13.03 19.95 11.20
C GLY A 69 13.19 19.27 12.56
N GLY A 70 12.56 18.11 12.77
CA GLY A 70 12.64 17.34 14.02
C GLY A 70 11.61 17.76 15.08
N THR A 71 10.70 18.67 14.74
CA THR A 71 9.57 19.05 15.63
C THR A 71 8.46 18.00 15.65
N PHE A 72 8.43 17.12 14.64
CA PHE A 72 7.50 16.01 14.53
C PHE A 72 8.24 14.71 14.24
N THR A 73 7.55 13.60 14.49
CA THR A 73 7.91 12.27 14.02
C THR A 73 6.88 11.81 13.02
N ASP A 74 7.33 11.42 11.84
CA ASP A 74 6.51 10.70 10.88
C ASP A 74 6.74 9.19 11.11
N ILE A 75 5.65 8.48 11.42
CA ILE A 75 5.61 7.01 11.45
C ILE A 75 4.94 6.57 10.16
N VAL A 76 5.74 6.13 9.20
CA VAL A 76 5.26 5.62 7.90
C VAL A 76 4.96 4.14 8.05
N MET A 77 3.71 3.77 7.83
CA MET A 77 3.20 2.40 7.94
C MET A 77 2.94 1.88 6.53
N TRP A 78 3.74 0.91 6.09
CA TRP A 78 3.63 0.27 4.79
C TRP A 78 2.86 -1.03 4.88
N VAL A 79 2.01 -1.29 3.90
CA VAL A 79 1.32 -2.57 3.73
C VAL A 79 1.48 -3.03 2.28
N LEU A 80 1.87 -4.28 2.10
CA LEU A 80 1.90 -4.92 0.78
C LEU A 80 0.52 -5.52 0.52
N LEU A 81 -0.15 -5.05 -0.52
CA LEU A 81 -1.41 -5.59 -0.99
C LEU A 81 -1.15 -6.36 -2.27
N LEU A 82 -1.59 -7.62 -2.31
CA LEU A 82 -1.47 -8.46 -3.50
C LEU A 82 -2.68 -8.23 -4.40
N GLN A 83 -2.40 -8.11 -5.69
CA GLN A 83 -3.35 -7.97 -6.79
C GLN A 83 -4.27 -6.73 -6.75
N TRP A 84 -4.13 -5.92 -7.80
CA TRP A 84 -5.05 -4.81 -8.09
C TRP A 84 -6.04 -5.15 -9.22
N SER A 85 -7.27 -4.64 -9.13
CA SER A 85 -8.21 -4.55 -10.26
C SER A 85 -8.90 -3.17 -10.31
N CYS A 86 -8.58 -2.30 -11.27
CA CYS A 86 -9.16 -0.95 -11.28
C CYS A 86 -10.62 -0.97 -11.71
N ASN A 87 -11.49 -0.41 -10.87
CA ASN A 87 -12.77 0.08 -11.35
C ASN A 87 -12.54 1.46 -11.97
N THR A 88 -12.82 1.60 -13.26
CA THR A 88 -12.77 2.89 -13.96
C THR A 88 -14.20 3.39 -14.15
N GLN A 89 -14.37 4.71 -14.18
CA GLN A 89 -15.66 5.34 -14.45
C GLN A 89 -15.54 6.21 -15.70
N GLY A 90 -16.51 6.07 -16.61
CA GLY A 90 -16.54 6.78 -17.89
C GLY A 90 -17.11 5.95 -19.04
N TRP A 91 -17.25 6.59 -20.21
CA TRP A 91 -17.84 6.03 -21.43
C TRP A 91 -16.99 4.93 -22.11
N PHE A 92 -15.74 4.74 -21.66
CA PHE A 92 -14.87 3.61 -22.02
C PHE A 92 -14.46 2.73 -20.82
N ALA A 93 -15.16 2.85 -19.69
CA ALA A 93 -14.77 2.21 -18.43
C ALA A 93 -14.55 0.69 -18.55
N GLU A 94 -15.46 -0.04 -19.20
CA GLU A 94 -15.31 -1.49 -19.35
C GLU A 94 -14.03 -1.89 -20.11
N TYR A 95 -13.62 -1.10 -21.10
CA TYR A 95 -12.42 -1.37 -21.89
C TYR A 95 -11.13 -1.03 -21.13
N LEU A 96 -11.13 0.04 -20.33
CA LEU A 96 -9.95 0.49 -19.57
C LEU A 96 -9.70 -0.37 -18.32
N SER A 97 -10.77 -0.81 -17.65
CA SER A 97 -10.70 -1.65 -16.44
C SER A 97 -10.10 -3.04 -16.67
N GLN A 98 -10.17 -3.58 -17.90
CA GLN A 98 -9.68 -4.93 -18.20
C GLN A 98 -8.20 -5.00 -18.59
N LYS A 99 -7.54 -3.86 -18.85
CA LYS A 99 -6.18 -3.85 -19.44
C LYS A 99 -5.16 -2.95 -18.76
N ILE A 100 -5.58 -1.99 -17.93
CA ILE A 100 -4.67 -0.96 -17.41
C ILE A 100 -4.49 -1.13 -15.90
N GLY A 101 -3.22 -1.24 -15.49
CA GLY A 101 -2.81 -1.17 -14.08
C GLY A 101 -3.01 -2.45 -13.28
N GLN A 102 -3.14 -3.62 -13.91
CA GLN A 102 -2.99 -4.88 -13.16
C GLN A 102 -1.51 -5.08 -12.83
N HIS A 103 -1.24 -5.31 -11.55
CA HIS A 103 0.07 -5.67 -11.04
C HIS A 103 -0.08 -6.72 -9.94
N VAL A 104 0.96 -7.52 -9.78
CA VAL A 104 1.02 -8.65 -8.86
C VAL A 104 0.86 -8.22 -7.40
N GLY A 105 1.38 -7.05 -7.05
CA GLY A 105 1.21 -6.45 -5.74
C GLY A 105 1.70 -5.02 -5.70
N ASP A 106 1.25 -4.28 -4.69
CA ASP A 106 1.49 -2.85 -4.55
C ASP A 106 1.83 -2.50 -3.12
N TRP A 107 2.69 -1.51 -2.97
CA TRP A 107 3.06 -0.97 -1.69
C TRP A 107 2.21 0.26 -1.40
N GLU A 108 1.31 0.13 -0.45
CA GLU A 108 0.54 1.26 0.05
C GLU A 108 1.08 1.73 1.38
N HIS A 109 0.85 3.00 1.69
CA HIS A 109 1.26 3.53 2.98
C HIS A 109 0.36 4.63 3.50
N PHE A 110 0.33 4.73 4.82
CA PHE A 110 -0.16 5.90 5.50
C PHE A 110 0.91 6.40 6.46
N THR A 111 0.90 7.69 6.73
CA THR A 111 1.92 8.30 7.60
C THR A 111 1.24 8.99 8.77
N LEU A 112 1.52 8.54 9.98
CA LEU A 112 1.10 9.23 11.20
C LEU A 112 2.11 10.34 11.50
N ARG A 113 1.64 11.57 11.69
CA ARG A 113 2.49 12.69 12.13
C ARG A 113 2.21 13.01 13.59
N ILE A 114 3.22 12.79 14.42
CA ILE A 114 3.16 12.97 15.87
C ILE A 114 3.98 14.20 16.27
N SER A 115 3.43 15.05 17.13
CA SER A 115 4.15 16.19 17.71
C SER A 115 5.17 15.70 18.74
N ASN A 116 6.44 16.11 18.62
CA ASN A 116 7.47 15.76 19.61
C ASN A 116 7.32 16.54 20.93
N PHE A 117 6.49 17.59 20.95
CA PHE A 117 6.25 18.39 22.14
C PHE A 117 5.09 17.86 22.98
N THR A 118 4.04 17.35 22.33
CA THR A 118 2.81 16.91 23.01
C THR A 118 2.62 15.39 22.99
N GLY A 119 3.29 14.68 22.08
CA GLY A 119 3.07 13.25 21.84
C GLY A 119 1.74 12.95 21.14
N GLU A 120 1.02 13.98 20.69
CA GLU A 120 -0.30 13.82 20.06
C GLU A 120 -0.19 13.62 18.55
N LEU A 121 -1.13 12.85 18.00
CA LEU A 121 -1.35 12.75 16.57
C LEU A 121 -1.86 14.09 16.04
N CYS A 122 -1.15 14.67 15.08
CA CYS A 122 -1.53 15.94 14.46
C CYS A 122 -2.22 15.74 13.11
N ALA A 123 -1.74 14.79 12.30
CA ALA A 123 -2.33 14.49 11.01
C ALA A 123 -1.97 13.07 10.55
N ILE A 124 -2.75 12.54 9.61
CA ILE A 124 -2.43 11.32 8.86
C ILE A 124 -2.33 11.67 7.38
N PHE A 125 -1.28 11.18 6.71
CA PHE A 125 -1.19 11.15 5.26
C PHE A 125 -1.80 9.85 4.73
N PHE A 126 -2.66 9.96 3.73
CA PHE A 126 -3.27 8.82 3.06
C PHE A 126 -2.71 8.73 1.63
N SER A 127 -1.97 7.66 1.30
CA SER A 127 -1.50 7.43 -0.07
C SER A 127 -2.67 7.16 -1.00
N GLN A 128 -2.64 7.75 -2.18
CA GLN A 128 -3.61 7.50 -3.22
C GLN A 128 -2.89 7.46 -4.57
N HIS A 129 -2.41 6.26 -4.93
CA HIS A 129 -1.60 6.03 -6.12
C HIS A 129 -0.34 6.93 -6.16
N SER A 130 -0.22 7.80 -7.17
CA SER A 130 0.92 8.71 -7.33
C SER A 130 0.86 9.95 -6.42
N GLY A 131 -0.10 10.03 -5.50
CA GLY A 131 -0.30 11.20 -4.63
C GLY A 131 -0.89 10.82 -3.29
N GLY A 132 -1.65 11.74 -2.71
CA GLY A 132 -2.31 11.54 -1.42
C GLY A 132 -2.65 12.87 -0.75
N GLU A 133 -3.21 12.77 0.44
CA GLU A 133 -3.65 13.93 1.21
C GLU A 133 -3.26 13.82 2.68
N TRP A 134 -2.94 14.96 3.29
CA TRP A 134 -2.79 15.08 4.73
C TRP A 134 -4.12 15.54 5.34
N VAL A 135 -4.59 14.80 6.34
CA VAL A 135 -5.83 15.11 7.06
C VAL A 135 -5.52 15.34 8.54
N ASN A 136 -5.95 16.47 9.06
CA ASN A 136 -5.77 16.83 10.47
C ASN A 136 -6.48 15.82 11.38
N ALA A 137 -5.89 15.52 12.53
CA ALA A 137 -6.41 14.56 13.48
C ALA A 137 -7.84 14.87 13.95
N SER A 138 -8.24 16.15 13.99
CA SER A 138 -9.59 16.61 14.32
C SER A 138 -10.66 16.19 13.30
N ASN A 139 -10.25 15.89 12.07
CA ASN A 139 -11.13 15.53 10.96
C ASN A 139 -11.10 14.03 10.68
N LEU A 140 -10.42 13.22 11.49
CA LEU A 140 -10.37 11.77 11.32
C LEU A 140 -11.54 11.09 12.03
N GLU A 141 -11.87 9.89 11.57
CA GLU A 141 -12.71 8.96 12.29
C GLU A 141 -11.87 8.03 13.17
N TYR A 142 -12.43 7.61 14.30
CA TYR A 142 -11.76 6.73 15.27
C TYR A 142 -12.68 5.57 15.63
N ILE A 143 -12.14 4.35 15.70
CA ILE A 143 -12.90 3.18 16.19
C ILE A 143 -13.10 3.29 17.70
N GLU A 144 -12.01 3.52 18.42
CA GLU A 144 -11.97 3.63 19.88
C GLU A 144 -10.71 4.39 20.30
N GLY A 145 -10.84 5.30 21.27
CA GLY A 145 -9.72 6.06 21.81
C GLY A 145 -8.93 6.80 20.73
N ASN A 146 -7.63 6.50 20.62
CA ASN A 146 -6.70 7.12 19.68
C ASN A 146 -6.48 6.31 18.39
N ARG A 147 -7.31 5.30 18.12
CA ARG A 147 -7.19 4.43 16.94
C ARG A 147 -7.95 5.01 15.76
N ALA A 148 -7.23 5.81 14.96
CA ALA A 148 -7.76 6.38 13.73
C ALA A 148 -8.11 5.29 12.71
N ILE A 149 -9.16 5.53 11.93
CA ILE A 149 -9.62 4.63 10.87
C ILE A 149 -8.95 5.02 9.56
N ILE A 150 -8.56 4.01 8.80
CA ILE A 150 -8.05 4.15 7.44
C ILE A 150 -8.89 3.26 6.55
N TYR A 151 -9.56 3.87 5.58
CA TYR A 151 -10.40 3.14 4.64
C TYR A 151 -9.60 2.82 3.39
N SER A 152 -9.51 1.54 3.04
CA SER A 152 -8.93 1.12 1.76
C SER A 152 -9.99 1.10 0.66
N SER A 153 -9.58 1.45 -0.56
CA SER A 153 -10.42 1.35 -1.75
C SER A 153 -10.86 -0.09 -2.03
N LYS A 154 -12.14 -0.28 -2.33
CA LYS A 154 -12.68 -1.57 -2.78
C LYS A 154 -12.11 -1.91 -4.15
N SER A 155 -11.54 -3.12 -4.25
CA SER A 155 -10.83 -3.60 -5.44
C SER A 155 -9.61 -2.74 -5.80
N GLY A 156 -9.21 -1.85 -4.88
CA GLY A 156 -8.05 -1.02 -5.02
C GLY A 156 -7.15 -1.05 -3.80
N HIS A 157 -6.31 -0.02 -3.69
CA HIS A 157 -5.14 0.06 -2.81
C HIS A 157 -5.05 1.44 -2.15
N ALA A 158 -5.46 2.50 -2.86
CA ALA A 158 -5.55 3.85 -2.32
C ALA A 158 -6.31 3.91 -0.98
N SER A 159 -5.81 4.78 -0.10
CA SER A 159 -6.30 4.97 1.26
C SER A 159 -7.07 6.29 1.39
N PHE A 160 -8.12 6.28 2.21
CA PHE A 160 -9.01 7.42 2.41
C PHE A 160 -9.34 7.63 3.89
N PRO A 161 -9.54 8.88 4.32
CA PRO A 161 -9.89 9.22 5.70
C PRO A 161 -11.35 8.91 6.06
N HIS A 162 -12.22 8.80 5.05
CA HIS A 162 -13.67 8.66 5.21
C HIS A 162 -14.23 7.61 4.24
N PRO A 163 -15.40 7.04 4.56
CA PRO A 163 -16.16 6.28 3.58
C PRO A 163 -16.70 7.19 2.49
N GLY A 164 -16.72 6.73 1.25
CA GLY A 164 -17.20 7.50 0.10
C GLY A 164 -16.83 6.90 -1.24
N THR A 165 -17.25 7.56 -2.30
CA THR A 165 -16.81 7.28 -3.67
C THR A 165 -15.91 8.41 -4.12
N TYR A 166 -14.66 8.08 -4.40
CA TYR A 166 -13.61 9.00 -4.82
C TYR A 166 -13.27 8.75 -6.28
N LEU A 167 -13.28 9.80 -7.10
CA LEU A 167 -12.88 9.72 -8.50
C LEU A 167 -11.51 10.39 -8.63
N GLN A 168 -10.53 9.65 -9.16
CA GLN A 168 -9.20 10.18 -9.44
C GLN A 168 -8.99 10.25 -10.95
N GLY A 169 -8.97 11.49 -11.46
CA GLY A 169 -8.91 11.76 -12.88
C GLY A 169 -9.48 13.14 -13.19
N SER A 170 -10.18 13.26 -14.31
CA SER A 170 -10.81 14.51 -14.70
C SER A 170 -12.21 14.62 -14.12
N ASP A 171 -12.35 15.32 -12.99
CA ASP A 171 -13.66 15.62 -12.38
C ASP A 171 -14.61 16.30 -13.36
N LYS A 172 -14.08 17.22 -14.18
CA LYS A 172 -14.86 17.95 -15.20
C LYS A 172 -15.47 17.03 -16.26
N LEU A 173 -14.80 15.92 -16.57
CA LEU A 173 -15.26 14.95 -17.55
C LEU A 173 -15.96 13.75 -16.90
N GLY A 174 -15.90 13.63 -15.57
CA GLY A 174 -16.39 12.46 -14.84
C GLY A 174 -15.66 11.17 -15.23
N VAL A 175 -14.39 11.27 -15.66
CA VAL A 175 -13.58 10.15 -16.14
C VAL A 175 -12.36 9.97 -15.23
N GLY A 176 -12.16 8.75 -14.73
CA GLY A 176 -11.03 8.44 -13.87
C GLY A 176 -11.10 7.06 -13.22
N VAL A 177 -10.13 6.80 -12.34
CA VAL A 177 -10.14 5.63 -11.45
C VAL A 177 -11.15 5.90 -10.33
N ARG A 178 -12.10 4.98 -10.16
CA ARG A 178 -13.12 5.05 -9.12
C ARG A 178 -12.68 4.21 -7.93
N ASN A 179 -12.62 4.85 -6.77
CA ASN A 179 -12.29 4.24 -5.50
C ASN A 179 -13.51 4.31 -4.57
N ASP A 180 -14.10 3.17 -4.25
CA ASP A 180 -15.21 3.10 -3.29
C ASP A 180 -14.66 2.62 -1.94
N ALA A 181 -14.77 3.46 -0.92
CA ALA A 181 -14.29 3.19 0.43
C ALA A 181 -15.48 3.07 1.39
N ALA A 182 -15.54 1.99 2.17
CA ALA A 182 -16.62 1.79 3.14
C ALA A 182 -16.15 0.90 4.29
N ARG A 183 -16.82 1.04 5.45
CA ARG A 183 -16.58 0.14 6.57
C ARG A 183 -16.99 -1.28 6.21
N SER A 184 -16.11 -2.24 6.48
CA SER A 184 -16.35 -3.66 6.29
C SER A 184 -16.27 -4.41 7.63
N LYS A 185 -16.71 -5.67 7.65
CA LYS A 185 -16.52 -6.56 8.82
C LYS A 185 -15.07 -7.05 8.96
N PHE A 186 -14.27 -6.87 7.93
CA PHE A 186 -12.86 -7.22 7.86
C PHE A 186 -12.02 -5.96 8.06
N TYR A 187 -11.03 -6.03 8.94
CA TYR A 187 -10.10 -4.94 9.22
C TYR A 187 -8.75 -5.51 9.66
N VAL A 188 -7.70 -4.73 9.47
CA VAL A 188 -6.37 -5.00 10.01
C VAL A 188 -6.14 -4.09 11.20
N ASP A 189 -5.76 -4.65 12.35
CA ASP A 189 -5.29 -3.86 13.48
C ASP A 189 -3.78 -3.61 13.32
N SER A 190 -3.45 -2.42 12.82
CA SER A 190 -2.06 -2.00 12.56
C SER A 190 -1.18 -1.92 13.81
N SER A 191 -1.76 -2.04 15.02
CA SER A 191 -1.01 -2.03 16.28
C SER A 191 -0.55 -3.41 16.75
N VAL A 192 -1.00 -4.50 16.10
CA VAL A 192 -0.77 -5.87 16.57
C VAL A 192 0.39 -6.57 15.85
N HIS A 193 0.37 -6.53 14.51
CA HIS A 193 1.36 -7.23 13.67
C HIS A 193 2.12 -6.24 12.81
N TYR A 194 3.28 -5.81 13.29
CA TYR A 194 4.16 -4.90 12.56
C TYR A 194 5.64 -5.19 12.81
N GLN A 195 6.47 -4.81 11.84
CA GLN A 195 7.93 -4.87 11.92
C GLN A 195 8.53 -3.48 11.69
N ILE A 196 9.37 -3.01 12.62
CA ILE A 196 10.16 -1.78 12.40
C ILE A 196 11.31 -2.12 11.46
N ILE A 197 11.32 -1.51 10.28
CA ILE A 197 12.33 -1.73 9.24
C ILE A 197 13.41 -0.64 9.22
N ALA A 198 13.08 0.55 9.71
CA ALA A 198 14.00 1.67 9.79
C ALA A 198 13.56 2.66 10.89
N ALA A 199 14.53 3.24 11.58
CA ALA A 199 14.33 4.33 12.52
C ALA A 199 15.48 5.33 12.39
N GLU A 200 15.20 6.54 11.89
CA GLU A 200 16.22 7.55 11.56
C GLU A 200 16.65 8.44 12.75
N TYR A 201 16.38 8.00 13.98
CA TYR A 201 16.84 8.72 15.17
C TYR A 201 18.35 8.49 15.37
N LYS A 202 19.15 9.46 14.93
CA LYS A 202 20.48 9.65 15.50
C LYS A 202 20.29 10.26 16.89
N GLY A 203 20.49 9.45 17.91
CA GLY A 203 20.60 9.92 19.30
C GLY A 203 21.75 10.92 19.48
#